data_AF-A0A2W0ETI9-F1
#
_entry.id   AF-A0A2W0ETI9-F1
#
_cell.length_a   1.000
_cell.length_b   1.000
_cell.length_c   1.000
_cell.angle_alpha   90.00
_cell.angle_beta   90.00
_cell.angle_gamma   90.00
#
_symmetry.space_group_name_H-M   'P 1'
#
loop_
_entity.id
_entity.type
_entity.pdbx_description
1 polymer ?
#
loop_
_entity_poly.entity_id
_entity_poly.type
_entity_poly.pdbx_seq_one_letter_code
_entity_poly.pdbx_strand_id
1 'polypeptide(L)'
;MRITSQLICQAADQLKGFVGLNRKTGHYIVRFSEDSFGMDVADDGIIPTSEFVWVAGSGQTMTLKRELIRLLLDQNIDDRINITEPLRVYMSRVEVPEIAAVRSLVQG
;
A
#
# COMPACT_ATOMS: atom_id res chain seq x y z
N MET A 1 3.02 -14.39 -19.35
CA MET A 1 1.97 -14.41 -18.30
C MET A 1 1.09 -13.17 -18.44
N ARG A 2 -0.24 -13.32 -18.39
CA ARG A 2 -1.18 -12.17 -18.37
C ARG A 2 -1.46 -11.80 -16.92
N ILE A 3 -0.75 -10.80 -16.40
CA ILE A 3 -1.12 -10.15 -15.13
C ILE A 3 -2.42 -9.38 -15.39
N THR A 4 -3.49 -9.73 -14.70
CA THR A 4 -4.79 -9.06 -14.77
C THR A 4 -4.92 -8.03 -13.63
N SER A 5 -5.80 -7.05 -13.80
CA SER A 5 -6.12 -6.06 -12.75
C SER A 5 -6.55 -6.72 -11.43
N GLN A 6 -7.27 -7.84 -11.50
CA GLN A 6 -7.67 -8.62 -10.33
C GLN A 6 -6.45 -9.18 -9.57
N LEU A 7 -5.45 -9.72 -10.26
CA LEU A 7 -4.23 -10.23 -9.62
C LEU A 7 -3.44 -9.11 -8.94
N ILE A 8 -3.40 -7.92 -9.54
CA ILE A 8 -2.75 -6.75 -8.94
C ILE A 8 -3.50 -6.30 -7.68
N CYS A 9 -4.83 -6.27 -7.72
CA CYS A 9 -5.66 -5.96 -6.55
C CYS A 9 -5.44 -6.98 -5.42
N GLN A 10 -5.43 -8.28 -5.73
CA GLN A 10 -5.15 -9.33 -4.74
C GLN A 10 -3.72 -9.25 -4.19
N ALA A 11 -2.76 -8.83 -5.00
CA ALA A 11 -1.39 -8.63 -4.56
C ALA A 11 -1.26 -7.42 -3.62
N ALA A 12 -1.96 -6.33 -3.92
CA ALA A 12 -2.03 -5.16 -3.05
C ALA A 12 -2.70 -5.45 -1.70
N ASP A 13 -3.71 -6.33 -1.68
CA ASP A 13 -4.34 -6.76 -0.43
C ASP A 13 -3.46 -7.69 0.40
N GLN A 14 -2.63 -8.49 -0.25
CA GLN A 14 -1.67 -9.39 0.40
C GLN A 14 -0.42 -8.67 0.94
N LEU A 15 -0.35 -7.34 0.83
CA LEU A 15 0.73 -6.56 1.41
C LEU A 15 0.73 -6.72 2.93
N LYS A 16 1.93 -6.88 3.50
CA LYS A 16 2.13 -7.09 4.93
C LYS A 16 2.89 -5.93 5.54
N GLY A 17 2.54 -5.62 6.78
CA GLY A 17 3.15 -4.54 7.53
C GLY A 17 2.35 -3.25 7.43
N PHE A 18 2.91 -2.22 8.06
CA PHE A 18 2.28 -0.97 8.39
C PHE A 18 3.17 0.17 7.95
N VAL A 19 2.56 1.27 7.53
CA VAL A 19 3.24 2.53 7.29
C VAL A 19 2.84 3.52 8.38
N GLY A 20 3.84 4.24 8.88
CA GLY A 20 3.66 5.23 9.92
C GLY A 20 4.30 6.54 9.48
N LEU A 21 3.60 7.66 9.64
CA LEU A 21 4.18 8.97 9.40
C LEU A 21 5.03 9.39 10.61
N ASN A 22 6.34 9.48 10.40
CA ASN A 22 7.26 10.00 11.41
C ASN A 22 7.01 11.47 11.64
N ARG A 23 6.63 11.85 12.87
CA ARG A 23 6.35 13.26 13.21
C ARG A 23 7.61 14.11 13.32
N LYS A 24 8.77 13.52 13.65
CA LYS A 24 10.05 14.23 13.78
C LYS A 24 10.65 14.60 12.43
N THR A 25 10.50 13.73 11.43
CA THR A 25 11.13 13.93 10.12
C THR A 25 10.12 14.28 9.02
N GLY A 26 8.83 13.98 9.22
CA GLY A 26 7.79 14.13 8.20
C GLY A 26 7.83 13.06 7.11
N HIS A 27 8.65 12.01 7.28
CA HIS A 27 8.76 10.92 6.32
C HIS A 27 7.91 9.71 6.73
N TYR A 28 7.38 9.01 5.73
CA TYR A 28 6.71 7.73 5.94
C TYR A 28 7.75 6.64 6.19
N ILE A 29 7.56 5.87 7.26
CA ILE A 29 8.39 4.71 7.60
C ILE A 29 7.51 3.47 7.49
N VAL A 30 8.07 2.37 6.98
CA VAL A 30 7.36 1.09 6.94
C VAL A 30 7.97 0.11 7.94
N ARG A 31 7.09 -0.57 8.69
CA ARG A 31 7.44 -1.56 9.71
C ARG A 31 6.49 -2.75 9.67
N PHE A 32 6.92 -3.88 10.20
CA PHE A 32 6.11 -5.11 10.25
C PHE A 32 5.19 -5.20 11.46
N SER A 33 5.45 -4.37 12.47
CA SER A 33 4.70 -4.33 13.71
C SER A 33 4.47 -2.89 14.11
N GLU A 34 3.27 -2.61 14.59
CA GLU A 34 2.86 -1.30 15.14
C GLU A 34 3.78 -0.92 16.32
N ASP A 35 4.15 -1.90 17.15
CA ASP A 35 5.07 -1.72 18.27
C ASP A 35 6.49 -1.29 17.85
N SER A 36 6.88 -1.56 16.60
CA SER A 36 8.22 -1.22 16.10
C SER A 36 8.40 0.25 15.76
N PHE A 37 7.32 1.03 15.68
CA PHE A 37 7.44 2.47 15.45
C PHE A 37 7.86 3.25 16.70
N GLY A 38 7.63 2.69 17.90
CA GLY A 38 8.00 3.31 19.17
C GLY A 38 7.34 4.68 19.38
N MET A 39 8.07 5.63 19.97
CA MET A 39 7.56 6.97 20.27
C MET A 39 7.62 7.96 19.09
N ASP A 40 8.06 7.52 17.92
CA ASP A 40 8.42 8.38 16.79
C ASP A 40 7.25 8.59 15.80
N VAL A 41 6.31 7.65 15.80
CA VAL A 41 5.05 7.67 15.05
C VAL A 41 3.91 7.60 16.06
N ALA A 42 2.84 8.36 15.82
CA ALA A 42 1.64 8.22 16.63
C ALA A 42 0.83 7.02 16.15
N ASP A 43 0.30 6.25 17.09
CA ASP A 43 -0.51 5.05 16.84
C ASP A 43 -1.67 5.31 15.86
N ASP A 44 -2.34 6.46 16.03
CA ASP A 44 -3.43 6.95 15.16
C ASP A 44 -3.00 7.25 13.70
N GLY A 45 -1.69 7.39 13.45
CA GLY A 45 -1.10 7.61 12.14
C GLY A 45 -0.48 6.37 11.50
N ILE A 46 -0.68 5.19 12.09
CA ILE A 46 -0.22 3.91 11.55
C ILE A 46 -1.33 3.32 10.69
N ILE A 47 -1.03 3.03 9.44
CA ILE A 47 -1.99 2.49 8.46
C ILE A 47 -1.39 1.22 7.86
N PRO A 48 -2.15 0.11 7.75
CA PRO A 48 -1.65 -1.09 7.09
C PRO A 48 -1.26 -0.78 5.64
N THR A 49 -0.13 -1.32 5.18
CA THR A 49 0.38 -1.09 3.81
C THR A 49 -0.64 -1.50 2.73
N SER A 50 -1.44 -2.52 3.01
CA SER A 50 -2.53 -3.02 2.18
C SER A 50 -3.72 -2.07 2.07
N GLU A 51 -3.88 -1.11 2.98
CA GLU A 51 -4.84 0.01 2.85
C GLU A 51 -4.15 1.28 2.38
N PHE A 52 -2.92 1.54 2.80
CA PHE A 52 -2.17 2.73 2.43
C PHE A 52 -2.07 2.92 0.91
N VAL A 53 -1.87 1.84 0.14
CA VAL A 53 -1.78 1.94 -1.32
C VAL A 53 -3.12 2.29 -1.99
N TRP A 54 -4.23 2.21 -1.26
CA TRP A 54 -5.58 2.51 -1.73
C TRP A 54 -6.04 3.87 -1.25
N VAL A 55 -6.39 4.74 -2.18
CA VAL A 55 -6.94 6.06 -1.86
C VAL A 55 -8.42 6.08 -2.15
N ALA A 56 -9.22 6.55 -1.19
CA ALA A 56 -10.64 6.79 -1.39
C ALA A 56 -10.84 7.72 -2.59
N GLY A 57 -11.49 7.19 -3.63
CA GLY A 57 -11.89 7.94 -4.82
C GLY A 57 -13.29 8.50 -4.65
N SER A 58 -14.05 8.50 -5.75
CA SER A 58 -15.43 9.00 -5.75
C SER A 58 -16.39 7.97 -5.13
N GLY A 59 -16.88 8.25 -3.92
CA GLY A 59 -17.87 7.40 -3.23
C GLY A 59 -17.24 6.16 -2.58
N GLN A 60 -17.69 4.96 -2.96
CA GLN A 60 -17.24 3.67 -2.41
C GLN A 60 -16.08 3.02 -3.19
N THR A 61 -15.54 3.72 -4.18
CA THR A 61 -14.40 3.21 -4.97
C THR A 61 -13.10 3.62 -4.30
N MET A 62 -12.19 2.68 -4.16
CA MET A 62 -10.80 2.93 -3.83
C MET A 62 -9.93 2.80 -5.08
N THR A 63 -8.98 3.71 -5.24
CA THR A 63 -8.05 3.72 -6.37
C THR A 63 -6.66 3.38 -5.89
N LEU A 64 -6.03 2.42 -6.54
CA LEU A 64 -4.67 1.98 -6.26
C LEU A 64 -3.66 3.00 -6.79
N LYS A 65 -3.12 3.83 -5.90
CA LYS A 65 -2.17 4.88 -6.25
C LYS A 65 -0.77 4.33 -6.41
N ARG A 66 -0.20 4.52 -7.61
CA ARG A 66 1.18 4.11 -7.93
C ARG A 66 2.22 4.84 -7.09
N GLU A 67 1.98 6.09 -6.76
CA GLU A 67 2.89 6.90 -5.94
C GLU A 67 3.10 6.26 -4.56
N LEU A 68 2.05 5.70 -3.97
CA LEU A 68 2.09 5.03 -2.67
C LEU A 68 2.82 3.69 -2.77
N ILE A 69 2.59 2.92 -3.84
CA ILE A 69 3.38 1.71 -4.11
C ILE A 69 4.85 2.06 -4.34
N ARG A 70 5.15 3.19 -4.99
CA ARG A 70 6.52 3.66 -5.23
C ARG A 70 7.22 3.92 -3.91
N LEU A 71 6.51 4.54 -2.96
CA LEU A 71 7.01 4.78 -1.62
C LEU A 71 7.37 3.46 -0.93
N LEU A 72 6.51 2.45 -1.00
CA LEU A 72 6.80 1.13 -0.43
C LEU A 72 8.01 0.45 -1.08
N LEU A 73 8.15 0.56 -2.41
CA LEU A 73 9.31 0.03 -3.14
C LEU A 73 10.61 0.76 -2.79
N ASP A 74 10.55 2.07 -2.56
CA ASP A 74 11.70 2.90 -2.20
C ASP A 74 12.31 2.48 -0.85
N GLN A 75 11.47 1.98 0.08
CA GLN A 75 11.93 1.43 1.35
C GLN A 75 12.78 0.15 1.21
N ASN A 76 12.83 -0.47 0.02
CA ASN A 76 13.65 -1.65 -0.29
C ASN A 76 13.35 -2.86 0.63
N ILE A 77 12.08 -3.02 0.99
CA ILE A 77 11.55 -4.08 1.87
C ILE A 77 10.47 -4.90 1.16
N ASP A 78 10.40 -4.81 -0.17
CA ASP A 78 9.38 -5.44 -1.01
C ASP A 78 9.16 -6.93 -0.73
N ASP A 79 10.22 -7.71 -0.55
CA ASP A 79 10.13 -9.13 -0.15
C ASP A 79 9.44 -9.30 1.21
N ARG A 80 9.78 -8.44 2.17
CA ARG A 80 9.26 -8.50 3.52
C ARG A 80 7.78 -8.10 3.58
N ILE A 81 7.38 -7.06 2.86
CA ILE A 81 5.97 -6.62 2.76
C ILE A 81 5.15 -7.44 1.76
N ASN A 82 5.70 -8.54 1.23
CA ASN A 82 5.01 -9.44 0.32
C ASN A 82 4.56 -8.75 -1.00
N ILE A 83 5.35 -7.79 -1.50
CA ILE A 83 5.16 -7.27 -2.86
C ILE A 83 5.49 -8.37 -3.86
N THR A 84 4.44 -8.89 -4.49
CA THR A 84 4.56 -9.95 -5.50
C THR A 84 4.76 -9.38 -6.91
N GLU A 85 5.14 -10.24 -7.84
CA GLU A 85 5.36 -9.92 -9.26
C GLU A 85 4.23 -9.11 -9.94
N PRO A 86 2.92 -9.38 -9.77
CA PRO A 86 1.85 -8.55 -10.34
C PRO A 86 1.96 -7.06 -9.99
N LEU A 87 2.29 -6.72 -8.74
CA LEU A 87 2.48 -5.34 -8.29
C LEU A 87 3.71 -4.70 -8.97
N ARG A 88 4.81 -5.44 -9.08
CA ARG A 88 6.02 -4.98 -9.80
C ARG A 88 5.75 -4.75 -11.28
N VAL A 89 4.99 -5.64 -11.93
CA VAL A 89 4.59 -5.50 -13.33
C VAL A 89 3.66 -4.29 -13.51
N TYR A 90 2.72 -4.06 -12.58
CA TYR A 90 1.87 -2.86 -12.59
C TYR A 90 2.69 -1.56 -12.51
N MET A 91 3.73 -1.54 -11.68
CA MET A 91 4.64 -0.39 -11.55
C MET A 91 5.51 -0.19 -12.80
N SER A 92 5.88 -1.28 -13.48
CA SER A 92 6.63 -1.24 -14.74
C SER A 92 5.76 -0.78 -15.92
N ARG A 93 4.46 -1.11 -15.91
CA ARG A 93 3.50 -0.77 -16.98
C ARG A 93 2.82 0.58 -16.75
N VAL A 94 3.56 1.66 -17.01
CA VAL A 94 3.05 3.03 -16.88
C VAL A 94 1.84 3.31 -17.78
N GLU A 95 1.74 2.63 -18.93
CA GLU A 95 0.65 2.75 -19.90
C GLU A 95 -0.74 2.29 -19.39
N VAL A 96 -0.78 1.47 -18.32
CA VAL A 96 -2.06 1.00 -17.75
C VAL A 96 -2.67 2.13 -16.91
N PRO A 97 -3.99 2.37 -16.95
CA PRO A 97 -4.63 3.34 -16.05
C PRO A 97 -4.55 2.91 -14.57
N GLU A 98 -4.81 3.85 -13.65
CA GLU A 98 -4.92 3.53 -12.23
C GLU A 98 -6.05 2.51 -11.98
N ILE A 99 -5.78 1.50 -11.15
CA ILE A 99 -6.77 0.46 -10.86
C ILE A 99 -7.76 0.98 -9.83
N ALA A 100 -9.03 1.07 -10.19
CA ALA A 100 -10.12 1.32 -9.26
C ALA A 100 -10.79 0.00 -8.85
N ALA A 101 -10.97 -0.20 -7.56
CA ALA A 101 -11.69 -1.32 -6.98
C ALA A 101 -12.80 -0.79 -6.05
N VAL A 102 -13.98 -1.39 -6.12
CA VAL A 102 -15.02 -1.13 -5.13
C VAL A 102 -14.68 -1.96 -3.90
N ARG A 103 -14.30 -1.30 -2.80
CA ARG A 103 -14.09 -1.95 -1.52
C ARG A 103 -15.18 -1.45 -0.58
N SER A 104 -16.09 -2.33 -0.20
CA SER A 104 -16.90 -2.09 0.98
C SER A 104 -15.98 -2.32 2.17
N LEU A 105 -15.53 -1.24 2.80
CA LEU A 105 -15.08 -1.32 4.19
C LEU A 105 -16.27 -1.92 4.96
N VAL A 106 -16.22 -3.22 5.22
CA VAL A 106 -17.02 -3.78 6.31
C VAL A 106 -16.46 -3.11 7.55
N GLN A 107 -17.14 -2.04 7.98
CA GLN A 107 -17.07 -1.58 9.36
C GLN A 107 -17.53 -2.78 10.20
N GLY A 108 -16.57 -3.57 10.65
CA GLY A 108 -16.75 -4.56 11.71
C GLY A 108 -16.82 -3.85 13.05
#